data_AF-A0A962CDL2-F1
#
_entry.id   AF-A0A962CDL2-F1
#
_cell.length_a   1.000
_cell.length_b   1.000
_cell.length_c   1.000
_cell.angle_alpha   90.00
_cell.angle_beta   90.00
_cell.angle_gamma   90.00
#
_symmetry.space_group_name_H-M   'P 1'
#
loop_
_entity.id
_entity.type
_entity.pdbx_description
1 polymer ?
#
loop_
_entity_poly.entity_id
_entity_poly.type
_entity_poly.pdbx_seq_one_letter_code
_entity_poly.pdbx_strand_id
1 'polypeptide(L)'
;MSEENAKTPADHLADTLSQLKEMRHYSKTNVEHLTASWMLFEGELKSLKQTEKIEALMNKQGEFHDALEKTIEDLEAQHKEMTAEPEE
;
A
#
# COMPACT_ATOMS: atom_id res chain seq x y z
N MET A 1 38.70 2.11 13.77
CA MET A 1 37.86 0.95 13.37
C MET A 1 36.44 1.43 13.55
N SER A 2 35.76 1.72 12.45
CA SER A 2 34.45 2.36 12.44
C SER A 2 33.44 1.43 13.13
N GLU A 3 32.83 1.88 14.22
CA GLU A 3 31.57 1.30 14.68
C GLU A 3 30.54 1.65 13.60
N GLU A 4 30.38 0.73 12.66
CA GLU A 4 29.28 0.72 11.72
C GLU A 4 28.02 0.57 12.58
N ASN A 5 27.32 1.69 12.81
CA ASN A 5 26.16 1.76 13.67
C ASN A 5 25.06 0.86 13.06
N ALA A 6 24.99 -0.39 13.52
CA ALA A 6 24.07 -1.37 12.99
C ALA A 6 22.64 -0.90 13.25
N LYS A 7 21.80 -0.91 12.20
CA LYS A 7 20.40 -0.51 12.29
C LYS A 7 19.70 -1.30 13.40
N THR A 8 18.98 -0.58 14.25
CA THR A 8 18.12 -1.20 15.25
C THR A 8 16.88 -1.81 14.57
N PRO A 9 16.15 -2.72 15.25
CA PRO A 9 14.86 -3.20 14.75
C PRO A 9 13.85 -2.07 14.47
N ALA A 10 13.89 -0.98 15.25
CA ALA A 10 13.06 0.20 15.02
C ALA A 10 13.44 0.90 13.70
N ASP A 11 14.74 1.06 13.42
CA ASP A 11 15.22 1.64 12.16
C ASP A 11 14.79 0.82 10.94
N HIS A 12 14.87 -0.50 11.04
CA HIS A 12 14.39 -1.40 9.98
C HIS A 12 12.88 -1.31 9.76
N LEU A 13 12.11 -1.14 10.83
CA LEU A 13 10.66 -0.95 10.74
C LEU A 13 10.32 0.41 10.11
N ALA A 14 11.05 1.47 10.46
CA ALA A 14 10.92 2.79 9.84
C ALA A 14 11.21 2.75 8.33
N ASP A 15 12.27 2.07 7.91
CA ASP A 15 12.59 1.88 6.49
C ASP A 15 11.47 1.14 5.75
N THR A 16 10.95 0.07 6.37
CA THR A 16 9.84 -0.72 5.81
C THR A 16 8.58 0.13 5.67
N LEU A 17 8.24 0.92 6.69
CA LEU A 17 7.12 1.87 6.65
C LEU A 17 7.27 2.89 5.52
N SER A 18 8.49 3.40 5.30
CA SER A 18 8.77 4.33 4.19
C SER A 18 8.44 3.69 2.84
N GLN A 19 8.91 2.46 2.60
CA GLN A 19 8.63 1.71 1.39
C GLN A 19 7.14 1.40 1.21
N LEU A 20 6.44 1.01 2.27
CA LEU A 20 5.01 0.74 2.21
C LEU A 20 4.19 2.01 1.91
N LYS A 21 4.61 3.17 2.43
CA LYS A 21 3.97 4.47 2.12
C LYS A 21 4.14 4.87 0.65
N GLU A 22 5.31 4.61 0.07
CA GLU A 22 5.53 4.77 -1.37
C GLU A 22 4.61 3.83 -2.17
N MET A 23 4.55 2.55 -1.80
CA MET A 23 3.65 1.58 -2.42
C MET A 23 2.18 1.99 -2.32
N ARG A 24 1.76 2.58 -1.19
CA ARG A 24 0.39 3.08 -0.99
C ARG A 24 0.06 4.18 -1.99
N HIS A 25 1.00 5.10 -2.22
CA HIS A 25 0.85 6.13 -3.23
C HIS A 25 0.66 5.53 -4.63
N TYR A 26 1.50 4.57 -5.03
CA TYR A 26 1.37 3.90 -6.33
C TYR A 26 0.07 3.08 -6.44
N SER A 27 -0.34 2.40 -5.37
CA SER A 27 -1.57 1.62 -5.32
C SER A 27 -2.79 2.50 -5.59
N LYS A 28 -2.86 3.67 -4.94
CA LYS A 28 -3.93 4.64 -5.16
C LYS A 28 -3.97 5.12 -6.61
N THR A 29 -2.82 5.52 -7.16
CA THR A 29 -2.71 5.95 -8.57
C THR A 29 -3.15 4.84 -9.53
N ASN A 30 -2.84 3.57 -9.24
CA ASN A 30 -3.26 2.45 -10.06
C ASN A 30 -4.79 2.23 -10.04
N VAL A 31 -5.43 2.35 -8.87
CA VAL A 31 -6.89 2.31 -8.74
C VAL A 31 -7.53 3.41 -9.57
N GLU A 32 -7.03 4.64 -9.46
CA GLU A 32 -7.54 5.79 -10.20
C GLU A 32 -7.40 5.59 -11.73
N HIS A 33 -6.22 5.14 -12.19
CA HIS A 33 -5.98 4.86 -13.61
C HIS A 33 -6.85 3.73 -14.15
N LEU A 34 -7.00 2.63 -13.41
CA LEU A 34 -7.82 1.50 -13.86
C LEU A 34 -9.30 1.92 -13.92
N THR A 35 -9.78 2.67 -12.93
CA THR A 35 -11.15 3.19 -12.89
C THR A 35 -11.42 4.15 -14.06
N ALA A 36 -10.48 5.06 -14.36
CA ALA A 36 -10.60 5.96 -15.49
C ALA A 36 -10.59 5.21 -16.84
N SER A 37 -9.72 4.21 -16.99
CA SER A 37 -9.66 3.38 -18.19
C SER A 37 -10.94 2.56 -18.38
N TRP A 38 -11.50 2.05 -17.27
CA TRP A 38 -12.77 1.33 -17.29
C TRP A 38 -13.91 2.19 -17.86
N MET A 39 -14.04 3.45 -17.44
CA MET A 39 -15.07 4.36 -17.96
C MET A 39 -14.95 4.62 -19.47
N LEU A 40 -13.74 4.55 -20.03
CA LEU A 40 -13.50 4.76 -21.46
C LEU A 40 -13.87 3.52 -22.29
N PHE A 41 -13.61 2.32 -21.77
CA PHE A 41 -13.72 1.07 -22.54
C PHE A 41 -14.90 0.17 -22.14
N GLU A 42 -15.65 0.49 -21.09
CA GLU A 42 -16.77 -0.32 -20.59
C GLU A 42 -17.74 -0.72 -21.72
N GLY A 43 -18.13 0.22 -22.58
CA GLY A 43 -19.08 -0.04 -23.67
C GLY A 43 -18.59 -1.09 -24.67
N GLU A 44 -17.33 -0.98 -25.10
CA GLU A 44 -16.70 -1.96 -26.00
C GLU A 44 -16.54 -3.31 -25.31
N LEU A 45 -16.05 -3.33 -24.06
CA LEU A 45 -15.86 -4.56 -23.29
C LEU A 45 -17.20 -5.26 -22.98
N LYS A 46 -18.28 -4.50 -22.78
CA LYS A 46 -19.63 -5.04 -22.60
C LYS A 46 -20.13 -5.74 -23.85
N SER A 47 -19.87 -5.17 -25.03
CA SER A 47 -20.19 -5.84 -26.29
C SER A 47 -19.43 -7.15 -26.48
N LEU A 48 -18.20 -7.23 -25.96
CA LEU A 48 -17.33 -8.41 -25.99
C LEU A 48 -17.52 -9.37 -24.80
N LYS A 49 -18.42 -9.05 -23.85
CA LYS A 49 -18.64 -9.81 -22.61
C LYS A 49 -17.35 -10.02 -21.79
N GLN A 50 -16.49 -9.00 -21.72
CA GLN A 50 -15.20 -9.04 -21.00
C GLN A 50 -15.17 -8.20 -19.72
N THR A 51 -16.31 -7.61 -19.33
CA THR A 51 -16.42 -6.68 -18.20
C THR A 51 -15.94 -7.27 -16.87
N GLU A 52 -16.29 -8.54 -16.61
CA GLU A 52 -15.93 -9.26 -15.38
C GLU A 52 -14.43 -9.30 -15.11
N LYS A 53 -13.59 -9.31 -16.16
CA LYS A 53 -12.13 -9.33 -16.00
C LYS A 53 -11.61 -8.02 -15.41
N ILE A 54 -12.17 -6.89 -15.84
CA ILE A 54 -11.75 -5.57 -15.34
C ILE A 54 -12.34 -5.33 -13.95
N GLU A 55 -13.59 -5.71 -13.72
CA GLU A 55 -14.21 -5.67 -12.39
C GLU A 55 -13.39 -6.45 -11.36
N ALA A 56 -12.94 -7.66 -11.72
CA ALA A 56 -12.07 -8.46 -10.85
C ALA A 56 -10.71 -7.78 -10.57
N LEU A 57 -10.15 -7.04 -11.53
CA LEU A 57 -8.93 -6.26 -11.31
C LEU A 57 -9.18 -5.05 -10.41
N MET A 58 -10.28 -4.33 -10.60
CA MET A 58 -10.66 -3.19 -9.75
C MET A 58 -10.87 -3.64 -8.29
N ASN A 59 -11.58 -4.74 -8.07
CA ASN A 59 -11.80 -5.29 -6.73
C ASN A 59 -10.46 -5.65 -6.06
N LYS A 60 -9.56 -6.36 -6.76
CA LYS A 60 -8.25 -6.73 -6.22
C LYS A 60 -7.37 -5.51 -5.89
N GLN A 61 -7.41 -4.48 -6.73
CA GLN A 61 -6.67 -3.25 -6.46
C GLN A 61 -7.21 -2.51 -5.23
N GLY A 62 -8.54 -2.45 -5.06
CA GLY A 62 -9.18 -1.91 -3.86
C GLY A 62 -8.80 -2.69 -2.61
N GLU A 63 -8.97 -4.01 -2.63
CA GLU A 63 -8.60 -4.91 -1.51
C GLU A 63 -7.13 -4.77 -1.11
N PHE A 64 -6.22 -4.70 -2.10
CA PHE A 64 -4.80 -4.49 -1.84
C PHE A 64 -4.52 -3.12 -1.24
N HIS A 65 -5.16 -2.06 -1.74
CA HIS A 65 -5.00 -0.71 -1.20
C HIS A 65 -5.42 -0.65 0.25
N ASP A 66 -6.61 -1.15 0.59
CA ASP A 66 -7.15 -1.15 1.95
C ASP A 66 -6.27 -1.98 2.90
N ALA A 67 -5.82 -3.15 2.46
CA ALA A 67 -4.93 -4.00 3.24
C ALA A 67 -3.57 -3.32 3.50
N LEU A 68 -3.06 -2.58 2.51
CA LEU A 68 -1.82 -1.82 2.63
C LEU A 68 -1.96 -0.65 3.60
N GLU A 69 -3.08 0.10 3.55
CA GLU A 69 -3.34 1.18 4.51
C GLU A 69 -3.37 0.64 5.94
N LYS A 70 -4.15 -0.42 6.19
CA LYS A 70 -4.24 -1.04 7.51
C LYS A 70 -2.88 -1.55 8.02
N THR A 71 -2.11 -2.19 7.13
CA THR A 71 -0.78 -2.70 7.51
C THR A 71 0.16 -1.55 7.91
N ILE A 72 0.09 -0.41 7.21
CA ILE A 72 0.88 0.78 7.57
C ILE A 72 0.46 1.28 8.96
N GLU A 73 -0.84 1.39 9.23
CA GLU A 73 -1.34 1.84 10.54
C GLU A 73 -0.87 0.94 11.69
N ASP A 74 -0.99 -0.39 11.52
CA ASP A 74 -0.56 -1.37 12.52
C ASP A 74 0.95 -1.26 12.79
N LEU A 75 1.76 -1.13 11.74
CA LEU A 75 3.22 -0.99 11.86
C LEU A 75 3.66 0.37 12.41
N GLU A 76 2.93 1.45 12.13
CA GLU A 76 3.16 2.77 12.73
C GLU A 76 2.89 2.75 14.24
N ALA A 77 1.81 2.08 14.66
CA ALA A 77 1.50 1.88 16.07
C ALA A 77 2.62 1.10 16.77
N GLN A 78 3.05 -0.02 16.19
CA GLN A 78 4.17 -0.80 16.72
C GLN A 78 5.47 0.01 16.78
N HIS A 79 5.80 0.76 15.73
CA HIS A 79 7.00 1.60 15.72
C HIS A 79 6.95 2.64 16.84
N LYS A 80 5.78 3.28 17.06
CA LYS A 80 5.59 4.24 18.15
C LYS A 80 5.84 3.61 19.51
N GLU A 81 5.30 2.43 19.77
CA GLU A 81 5.53 1.68 21.02
C GLU A 81 7.02 1.35 21.23
N MET A 82 7.73 0.96 20.16
CA MET A 82 9.16 0.65 20.22
C MET A 82 10.04 1.88 20.53
N THR A 83 9.59 3.07 20.15
CA THR A 83 10.32 4.33 20.33
C THR A 83 9.86 5.15 21.53
N ALA A 84 8.82 4.70 22.26
CA ALA A 84 8.37 5.37 23.46
C ALA A 84 9.42 5.17 24.58
N GLU A 85 9.90 6.25 25.18
CA GLU A 85 10.75 6.17 26.37
C GLU A 85 9.93 5.57 27.54
N PRO A 86 10.51 4.67 28.36
CA PRO A 86 9.81 4.18 29.54
C PRO A 86 9.54 5.35 30.50
N GLU A 87 8.28 5.54 30.88
CA GLU A 87 7.87 6.56 31.87
C GLU A 87 8.65 6.32 33.18
N GLU A 88 9.37 7.35 33.66
CA GLU A 88 10.06 7.38 34.96
C GLU A 88 9.11 7.29 36.16
#